data_AF-A0A920MV55-F1
#
_entry.id   AF-A0A920MV55-F1
#
_cell.length_a   1.000
_cell.length_b   1.000
_cell.length_c   1.000
_cell.angle_alpha   90.00
_cell.angle_beta   90.00
_cell.angle_gamma   90.00
#
_symmetry.space_group_name_H-M   'P 1'
#
loop_
_entity.id
_entity.type
_entity.pdbx_description
1 polymer ?
#
loop_
_entity_poly.entity_id
_entity_poly.type
_entity_poly.pdbx_seq_one_letter_code
_entity_poly.pdbx_strand_id
1 'polypeptide(L)'
;MRTGDGTLYITVNKDENGLCEVFTTIGKAGGTVAAQTEAISRLISLALRSGIDPNSVINQLKGISGPNPTWEDGQLILSTPDAIGRALENFVHGIVQLQKKKNK
;
A
#
# COMPACT_ATOMS: atom_id res chain seq x y z
N MET A 1 -1.34 6.26 4.65
CA MET A 1 -0.29 5.55 5.41
C MET A 1 0.98 6.39 5.41
N ARG A 2 1.68 6.50 6.52
CA ARG A 2 2.90 7.26 6.71
C ARG A 2 4.08 6.30 6.63
N THR A 3 4.94 6.54 5.63
CA THR A 3 6.18 5.80 5.40
C THR A 3 7.37 6.70 5.72
N GLY A 4 8.58 6.16 5.69
CA GLY A 4 9.79 6.97 5.85
C GLY A 4 10.07 7.92 4.70
N ASP A 5 9.51 7.64 3.52
CA ASP A 5 9.71 8.45 2.32
C ASP A 5 8.63 9.53 2.15
N GLY A 6 7.52 9.43 2.89
CA GLY A 6 6.42 10.38 2.81
C GLY A 6 5.06 9.82 3.23
N THR A 7 4.01 10.62 3.04
CA THR A 7 2.64 10.14 3.24
C THR A 7 2.15 9.47 1.96
N LEU A 8 1.97 8.16 2.02
CA LEU A 8 1.43 7.33 0.95
C LEU A 8 -0.11 7.32 1.01
N TYR A 9 -0.73 7.75 -0.08
CA TYR A 9 -2.16 7.62 -0.36
C TYR A 9 -2.35 6.43 -1.29
N ILE A 10 -3.29 5.55 -0.95
CA ILE A 10 -3.55 4.31 -1.67
C ILE A 10 -5.05 4.25 -1.94
N THR A 11 -5.40 4.06 -3.21
CA THR A 11 -6.77 3.81 -3.66
C THR A 11 -6.82 2.39 -4.19
N VAL A 12 -7.76 1.59 -3.67
CA VAL A 12 -7.97 0.20 -4.09
C VAL A 12 -9.36 0.09 -4.68
N ASN A 13 -9.44 -0.40 -5.91
CA ASN A 13 -10.69 -0.65 -6.62
C ASN A 13 -10.99 -2.15 -6.66
N LYS A 14 -12.28 -2.47 -6.69
CA LYS A 14 -12.80 -3.82 -6.87
C LYS A 14 -13.88 -3.86 -7.94
N ASP A 15 -13.99 -4.98 -8.61
CA ASP A 15 -15.09 -5.31 -9.52
C ASP A 15 -15.86 -6.54 -8.99
N GLU A 16 -16.67 -7.15 -9.85
CA GLU A 16 -17.46 -8.35 -9.55
C GLU A 16 -16.61 -9.59 -9.22
N ASN A 17 -15.36 -9.63 -9.66
CA ASN A 17 -14.41 -10.72 -9.43
C ASN A 17 -13.46 -10.45 -8.25
N GLY A 18 -13.55 -9.27 -7.62
CA GLY A 18 -12.74 -8.90 -6.46
C GLY A 18 -11.80 -7.74 -6.74
N LEU A 19 -10.64 -7.71 -6.09
CA LEU A 19 -9.69 -6.61 -6.14
C LEU A 19 -9.06 -6.53 -7.55
N CYS A 20 -9.18 -5.37 -8.22
CA CYS A 20 -8.80 -5.24 -9.63
C CYS A 20 -7.73 -4.18 -9.90
N GLU A 21 -7.70 -3.07 -9.16
CA GLU A 21 -6.73 -1.98 -9.40
C GLU A 21 -6.27 -1.32 -8.12
N VAL A 22 -5.04 -0.80 -8.17
CA VAL A 22 -4.39 -0.08 -7.09
C VAL A 22 -3.72 1.16 -7.66
N PHE A 23 -4.05 2.31 -7.11
CA PHE A 23 -3.39 3.58 -7.41
C PHE A 23 -2.70 4.09 -6.16
N THR A 24 -1.52 4.67 -6.33
CA THR A 24 -0.77 5.26 -5.23
C THR A 24 -0.28 6.65 -5.56
N THR A 25 -0.21 7.51 -4.54
CA THR A 25 0.46 8.80 -4.62
C THR A 25 1.21 9.01 -3.32
N ILE A 26 2.45 9.47 -3.39
CA ILE A 26 3.27 9.71 -2.21
C ILE A 26 3.61 11.20 -2.08
N GLY A 27 3.12 11.82 -1.02
CA GLY A 27 3.33 13.23 -0.72
C GLY A 27 4.66 13.48 0.00
N LYS A 28 5.31 14.60 -0.33
CA LYS A 28 6.63 15.01 0.19
C LYS A 28 7.78 14.07 -0.17
N ALA A 29 7.56 13.12 -1.08
CA ALA A 29 8.61 12.28 -1.63
C ALA A 29 9.33 12.99 -2.79
N GLY A 30 10.61 12.69 -2.98
CA GLY A 30 11.35 13.11 -4.17
C GLY A 30 10.87 12.41 -5.44
N GLY A 31 11.22 12.95 -6.61
CA GLY A 31 10.73 12.47 -7.91
C GLY A 31 10.98 10.98 -8.18
N THR A 32 12.14 10.45 -7.78
CA THR A 32 12.47 9.03 -7.94
C THR A 32 11.54 8.12 -7.16
N VAL A 33 11.26 8.44 -5.89
CA VAL A 33 10.36 7.64 -5.05
C VAL A 33 8.93 7.71 -5.60
N ALA A 34 8.48 8.90 -6.00
CA ALA A 34 7.16 9.06 -6.62
C ALA A 34 7.01 8.20 -7.89
N ALA A 35 8.00 8.24 -8.79
CA ALA A 35 8.00 7.47 -10.03
C ALA A 35 8.01 5.95 -9.77
N GLN A 36 8.84 5.47 -8.83
CA GLN A 36 8.86 4.06 -8.46
C GLN A 36 7.55 3.61 -7.84
N THR A 37 6.96 4.43 -6.98
CA THR A 37 5.67 4.14 -6.32
C THR A 37 4.56 3.99 -7.36
N GLU A 38 4.48 4.91 -8.33
CA GLU A 38 3.54 4.81 -9.46
C GLU A 38 3.79 3.56 -10.32
N ALA A 39 5.05 3.27 -10.63
CA ALA A 39 5.40 2.07 -11.40
C ALA A 39 4.94 0.79 -10.68
N ILE A 40 5.18 0.70 -9.36
CA ILE A 40 4.74 -0.43 -8.54
C ILE A 40 3.21 -0.56 -8.56
N SER A 41 2.46 0.52 -8.36
CA SER A 41 0.98 0.45 -8.35
C SER A 41 0.41 0.03 -9.71
N ARG A 42 1.03 0.47 -10.81
CA ARG A 42 0.66 0.03 -12.17
C ARG A 42 0.93 -1.45 -12.40
N LEU A 43 2.07 -1.96 -11.94
CA LEU A 43 2.40 -3.39 -12.04
C LEU A 43 1.50 -4.25 -11.18
N ILE A 44 1.16 -3.81 -9.97
CA ILE A 44 0.18 -4.47 -9.11
C ILE A 44 -1.17 -4.56 -9.82
N SER A 45 -1.66 -3.44 -10.35
CA SER A 45 -2.93 -3.40 -11.10
C SER A 45 -2.92 -4.32 -12.32
N LEU A 46 -1.79 -4.40 -13.03
CA LEU A 46 -1.63 -5.33 -14.14
C LEU A 46 -1.73 -6.79 -13.66
N ALA A 47 -1.00 -7.15 -12.61
CA ALA A 47 -1.00 -8.51 -12.07
C ALA A 47 -2.41 -8.95 -11.63
N LEU A 48 -3.14 -8.06 -10.95
CA LEU A 48 -4.51 -8.32 -10.49
C LEU A 48 -5.47 -8.53 -11.67
N ARG A 49 -5.43 -7.66 -12.68
CA ARG A 49 -6.23 -7.83 -13.92
C ARG A 49 -5.83 -9.07 -14.72
N SER A 50 -4.61 -9.58 -14.54
CA SER A 50 -4.16 -10.86 -15.11
C SER A 50 -4.61 -12.08 -14.32
N GLY A 51 -5.44 -11.91 -13.27
CA GLY A 51 -5.98 -13.01 -12.48
C GLY A 51 -5.01 -13.58 -11.45
N ILE A 52 -3.93 -12.86 -11.13
CA ILE A 52 -3.04 -13.25 -10.02
C ILE A 52 -3.79 -13.07 -8.70
N ASP A 53 -3.74 -14.09 -7.85
CA ASP A 53 -4.32 -14.05 -6.52
C ASP A 53 -3.77 -12.84 -5.72
N PRO A 54 -4.64 -11.96 -5.18
CA PRO A 54 -4.21 -10.81 -4.39
C PRO A 54 -3.29 -11.16 -3.21
N ASN A 55 -3.49 -12.31 -2.57
CA ASN A 55 -2.64 -12.73 -1.44
C ASN A 55 -1.20 -13.02 -1.88
N SER A 56 -1.04 -13.55 -3.09
CA SER A 56 0.28 -13.75 -3.69
C SER A 56 1.00 -12.41 -3.89
N VAL A 57 0.31 -11.38 -4.38
CA VAL A 57 0.87 -10.01 -4.50
C VAL A 57 1.20 -9.42 -3.13
N ILE A 58 0.29 -9.53 -2.16
CA ILE A 58 0.47 -9.05 -0.78
C ILE A 58 1.75 -9.63 -0.16
N ASN A 59 1.96 -10.95 -0.31
CA ASN A 59 3.11 -11.65 0.25
C ASN A 59 4.44 -11.25 -0.41
N GLN A 60 4.43 -10.80 -1.66
CA GLN A 60 5.65 -10.27 -2.30
C GLN A 60 6.00 -8.85 -1.79
N LEU A 61 5.01 -8.06 -1.38
CA LEU A 61 5.20 -6.66 -0.97
C LEU A 61 5.50 -6.51 0.53
N LYS A 62 4.77 -7.25 1.37
CA LYS A 62 4.92 -7.19 2.82
C LYS A 62 6.32 -7.65 3.23
N GLY A 63 6.94 -6.92 4.15
CA GLY A 63 8.27 -7.25 4.65
C GLY A 63 9.42 -6.64 3.86
N ILE A 64 9.18 -6.05 2.67
CA ILE A 64 10.23 -5.31 1.96
C ILE A 64 10.69 -4.14 2.85
N SER A 65 11.97 -4.13 3.22
CA SER A 65 12.55 -3.12 4.09
C SER A 65 13.23 -2.02 3.28
N GLY A 66 13.02 -0.77 3.70
CA GLY A 66 13.76 0.39 3.24
C GLY A 66 14.74 0.91 4.31
N PRO A 67 15.49 1.97 4.01
CA PRO A 67 16.44 2.58 4.96
C PRO A 67 15.74 3.34 6.10
N ASN A 68 14.48 3.73 5.91
CA ASN A 68 13.74 4.61 6.83
C ASN A 68 12.43 3.96 7.36
N PRO A 69 12.48 2.88 8.16
CA PRO A 69 11.26 2.35 8.80
C PRO A 69 10.57 3.40 9.67
N THR A 70 9.25 3.45 9.63
CA THR A 70 8.45 4.49 10.32
C THR A 70 7.29 3.87 11.10
N TRP A 71 7.05 4.37 12.30
CA TRP A 71 5.88 3.98 13.09
C TRP A 71 4.64 4.76 12.65
N GLU A 72 3.57 4.03 12.38
CA GLU A 72 2.22 4.56 12.10
C GLU A 72 1.20 3.76 12.91
N ASP A 73 0.38 4.47 13.71
CA ASP A 73 -0.71 3.88 14.50
C ASP A 73 -0.36 2.59 15.27
N GLY A 74 0.85 2.55 15.85
CA GLY A 74 1.32 1.41 16.64
C GLY A 74 1.85 0.25 15.81
N GLN A 75 1.94 0.38 14.49
CA GLN A 75 2.58 -0.58 13.59
C GLN A 75 3.85 0.01 13.00
N LEU A 76 4.87 -0.85 12.83
CA LEU A 76 6.09 -0.48 12.12
C LEU A 76 5.90 -0.72 10.62
N ILE A 77 5.96 0.35 9.85
CA ILE A 77 5.93 0.34 8.39
C ILE A 77 7.38 0.33 7.90
N LEU A 78 7.77 -0.72 7.18
CA LEU A 78 9.18 -0.96 6.83
C LEU A 78 9.63 -0.18 5.59
N SER A 79 8.70 0.09 4.67
CA SER A 79 8.95 0.80 3.42
C SER A 79 7.64 1.19 2.73
N THR A 80 7.74 1.90 1.60
CA THR A 80 6.61 2.20 0.73
C THR A 80 5.95 0.93 0.16
N PRO A 81 6.68 -0.07 -0.40
CA PRO A 81 6.10 -1.37 -0.78
C PRO A 81 5.40 -2.12 0.37
N ASP A 82 6.02 -2.17 1.56
CA ASP A 82 5.42 -2.83 2.73
C ASP A 82 4.09 -2.17 3.13
N ALA A 83 4.03 -0.84 3.08
CA ALA A 83 2.79 -0.09 3.31
C ALA A 83 1.69 -0.47 2.32
N ILE A 84 2.02 -0.62 1.03
CA ILE A 84 1.06 -1.06 0.00
C ILE A 84 0.56 -2.48 0.32
N GLY A 85 1.46 -3.42 0.59
CA GLY A 85 1.09 -4.80 0.92
C GLY A 85 0.14 -4.90 2.12
N ARG A 86 0.42 -4.14 3.19
CA ARG A 86 -0.45 -4.05 4.38
C ARG A 86 -1.80 -3.43 4.07
N ALA A 87 -1.86 -2.38 3.25
CA ALA A 87 -3.13 -1.76 2.87
C ALA A 87 -4.02 -2.73 2.08
N LEU A 88 -3.43 -3.49 1.15
CA LEU A 88 -4.13 -4.50 0.37
C LEU A 88 -4.61 -5.64 1.27
N GLU A 89 -3.79 -6.13 2.18
CA GLU A 89 -4.19 -7.14 3.16
C GLU A 89 -5.37 -6.68 4.01
N ASN A 90 -5.31 -5.46 4.54
CA ASN A 90 -6.40 -4.89 5.33
C ASN A 90 -7.70 -4.80 4.52
N PHE A 91 -7.60 -4.43 3.23
CA PHE A 91 -8.75 -4.37 2.33
C PHE A 91 -9.35 -5.76 2.06
N VAL A 92 -8.51 -6.75 1.74
CA VAL A 92 -8.94 -8.12 1.41
C VAL A 92 -9.54 -8.83 2.62
N HIS A 93 -8.93 -8.66 3.81
CA HIS A 93 -9.38 -9.32 5.04
C HIS A 93 -10.39 -8.50 5.85
N GLY A 94 -10.81 -7.33 5.37
CA GLY A 94 -11.80 -6.49 6.05
C GLY A 94 -11.32 -5.94 7.40
N ILE A 95 -10.00 -5.82 7.60
CA ILE A 95 -9.44 -5.23 8.82
C ILE A 95 -9.59 -3.72 8.72
N VAL A 96 -10.72 -3.21 9.23
CA VAL A 96 -10.94 -1.77 9.39
C VAL A 96 -9.98 -1.27 10.47
N GLN A 97 -8.95 -0.53 10.06
CA GLN A 97 -8.23 0.34 10.99
C GLN A 97 -9.23 1.40 11.45
N LEU A 98 -9.79 1.21 12.65
CA LEU A 98 -10.62 2.20 13.33
C LEU A 98 -9.81 3.49 13.40
N GLN A 99 -10.11 4.44 12.52
CA GLN A 99 -9.68 5.82 12.67
C GLN A 99 -10.28 6.31 13.99
N LYS A 100 -9.55 6.17 15.10
CA LYS A 100 -9.82 6.95 16.30
C LYS A 100 -9.57 8.40 15.90
N LYS A 101 -10.63 9.11 15.49
CA LYS A 101 -10.66 10.57 15.52
C LYS A 101 -10.20 10.96 16.92
N LYS A 102 -8.94 11.39 17.06
CA LYS A 102 -8.53 12.20 18.20
C LYS A 102 -9.27 13.53 18.03
N ASN A 103 -10.50 13.58 18.53
CA ASN A 103 -11.13 14.84 18.87
C ASN A 103 -10.21 15.50 19.90
N LYS A 104 -9.57 16.58 19.49
CA LYS A 104 -9.03 17.59 20.39
C LYS A 104 -9.58 18.93 19.93
#